data_AF-A0A1C6VA99-F1
#
_entry.id   AF-A0A1C6VA99-F1
#
_cell.length_a   1.000
_cell.length_b   1.000
_cell.length_c   1.000
_cell.angle_alpha   90.00
_cell.angle_beta   90.00
_cell.angle_gamma   90.00
#
_symmetry.space_group_name_H-M   'P 1'
#
loop_
_entity.id
_entity.type
_entity.pdbx_description
1 polymer ?
#
loop_
_entity_poly.entity_id
_entity_poly.type
_entity_poly.pdbx_seq_one_letter_code
_entity_poly.pdbx_strand_id
1 'polypeptide(L)' 'MDAARLEELARLLLNRADDVYHVGQQLVSRGDNADWQCAKADRFREAMRGRRGEAVRVATQLRDLGRLLRQQGRQLASGS' A
#
# COMPACT_ATOMS: atom_id res chain seq x y z
N MET A 1 -2.56 -24.49 7.49
CA MET A 1 -3.30 -23.41 6.83
C MET A 1 -3.62 -23.90 5.42
N ASP A 2 -4.88 -23.86 5.00
CA ASP A 2 -5.31 -24.41 3.71
C ASP A 2 -5.18 -23.39 2.56
N ALA A 3 -5.36 -23.85 1.32
CA ALA A 3 -5.27 -23.02 0.13
C ALA A 3 -6.32 -21.89 0.11
N ALA A 4 -7.52 -22.13 0.64
CA ALA A 4 -8.59 -21.15 0.70
C ALA A 4 -8.24 -19.98 1.62
N ARG A 5 -7.69 -20.27 2.80
CA ARG A 5 -7.24 -19.26 3.77
C ARG A 5 -6.08 -18.44 3.23
N LEU A 6 -5.14 -19.07 2.52
CA LEU A 6 -4.04 -18.36 1.86
C LEU A 6 -4.53 -17.38 0.79
N GLU A 7 -5.51 -17.77 -0.02
CA GLU A 7 -6.09 -16.88 -1.03
C GLU A 7 -6.89 -15.73 -0.39
N GLU A 8 -7.59 -15.98 0.72
CA GLU A 8 -8.28 -14.93 1.48
C GLU A 8 -7.29 -13.88 2.02
N LEU A 9 -6.22 -14.33 2.67
CA LEU A 9 -5.18 -13.44 3.19
C LEU A 9 -4.44 -12.69 2.07
N ALA A 10 -4.14 -13.36 0.96
CA ALA A 10 -3.55 -12.74 -0.21
C ALA A 10 -4.42 -11.59 -0.74
N ARG A 11 -5.73 -11.83 -0.87
CA ARG A 11 -6.70 -10.81 -1.32
C ARG A 11 -6.77 -9.65 -0.34
N LEU A 12 -6.80 -9.91 0.96
CA LEU A 12 -6.79 -8.87 1.97
C LEU A 12 -5.55 -7.98 1.84
N LEU A 13 -4.36 -8.56 1.73
CA LEU A 13 -3.11 -7.81 1.60
C LEU A 13 -3.04 -6.98 0.32
N LEU A 14 -3.48 -7.54 -0.81
CA LEU A 14 -3.53 -6.83 -2.08
C LEU A 14 -4.49 -5.63 -2.02
N ASN A 15 -5.68 -5.81 -1.44
CA ASN A 15 -6.64 -4.72 -1.26
C ASN A 15 -6.06 -3.63 -0.35
N ARG A 16 -5.45 -4.00 0.79
CA ARG A 16 -4.81 -3.03 1.70
C ARG A 16 -3.64 -2.32 1.06
N ALA A 17 -2.90 -2.97 0.15
CA ALA A 17 -1.84 -2.31 -0.60
C ALA A 17 -2.38 -1.18 -1.49
N ASP A 18 -3.50 -1.42 -2.17
CA ASP A 18 -4.14 -0.41 -3.01
C ASP A 18 -4.71 0.74 -2.18
N ASP A 19 -5.33 0.44 -1.04
CA ASP A 19 -5.82 1.45 -0.09
C ASP A 19 -4.69 2.36 0.41
N VAL A 20 -3.58 1.77 0.89
CA VAL A 20 -2.44 2.54 1.42
C VAL A 20 -1.79 3.37 0.31
N TYR A 21 -1.62 2.79 -0.87
CA TYR A 21 -1.11 3.53 -2.02
C TYR A 21 -2.00 4.74 -2.35
N HIS A 22 -3.32 4.53 -2.39
CA HIS A 22 -4.29 5.58 -2.66
C HIS A 22 -4.23 6.71 -1.61
N VAL A 23 -4.18 6.35 -0.33
CA VAL A 23 -4.02 7.33 0.76
C VAL A 23 -2.74 8.14 0.58
N GLY A 24 -1.63 7.49 0.22
CA GLY A 24 -0.36 8.18 -0.08
C GLY A 24 -0.51 9.22 -1.19
N GLN A 25 -1.23 8.91 -2.26
CA GLN A 25 -1.50 9.85 -3.36
C GLN A 25 -2.40 11.01 -2.90
N GLN A 26 -3.41 10.74 -2.09
CA GLN A 26 -4.30 11.75 -1.54
C GLN A 26 -3.57 12.75 -0.63
N LEU A 27 -2.58 12.31 0.15
CA LEU A 27 -1.78 13.20 1.00
C LEU A 27 -1.03 14.27 0.19
N VAL A 28 -0.41 13.88 -0.92
CA VAL A 28 0.32 14.81 -1.80
C VAL A 28 -0.67 15.70 -2.53
N SER A 29 -1.72 15.13 -3.13
CA SER A 29 -2.74 15.90 -3.85
C SER A 29 -3.36 16.99 -2.96
N ARG A 30 -3.74 16.66 -1.71
CA ARG A 30 -4.28 17.64 -0.76
C ARG A 30 -3.23 18.62 -0.26
N GLY A 31 -1.98 18.19 -0.13
CA GLY A 31 -0.88 19.06 0.29
C GLY A 31 -0.49 20.10 -0.77
N ASP A 32 -0.50 19.71 -2.04
CA ASP A 32 -0.19 20.59 -3.16
C ASP A 32 -1.33 21.60 -3.41
N ASN A 33 -2.59 21.22 -3.14
CA ASN A 33 -3.77 22.09 -3.21
C ASN A 33 -3.92 23.06 -2.02
N ALA A 34 -2.97 23.09 -1.08
CA ALA A 34 -3.03 24.05 0.03
C ALA A 34 -2.50 25.43 -0.42
N ASP A 35 -3.38 26.44 -0.44
CA ASP A 35 -3.12 27.78 -1.00
C ASP A 35 -2.13 28.65 -0.20
N TRP A 36 -1.70 28.22 0.98
CA TRP A 36 -0.78 29.00 1.81
C TRP A 36 0.63 29.07 1.22
N GLN A 37 1.24 30.25 1.22
CA GLN A 37 2.59 30.47 0.69
C GLN A 37 3.50 30.99 1.81
N CYS A 38 4.07 30.08 2.58
CA CYS A 38 5.03 30.41 3.64
C CYS A 38 5.94 29.21 3.96
N ALA A 39 7.04 29.43 4.67
CA ALA A 39 7.98 28.36 5.05
C ALA A 39 7.33 27.19 5.83
N LYS A 40 6.20 27.42 6.50
CA LYS A 40 5.43 26.34 7.14
C LYS A 40 4.70 25.47 6.10
N ALA A 41 4.17 26.08 5.05
CA ALA A 41 3.55 25.39 3.93
C ALA A 41 4.54 24.47 3.22
N ASP A 42 5.75 24.94 2.97
CA ASP A 42 6.77 24.17 2.27
C ASP A 42 7.18 22.93 3.06
N ARG A 43 7.45 23.09 4.37
CA ARG A 43 7.72 21.97 5.28
C ARG A 43 6.56 20.98 5.36
N PHE A 44 5.32 21.47 5.32
CA PHE A 44 4.15 20.60 5.28
C PHE A 44 4.08 19.77 4.00
N ARG A 45 4.28 20.39 2.82
CA ARG A 45 4.31 19.69 1.52
C ARG A 45 5.43 18.66 1.45
N GLU A 46 6.62 19.00 1.94
CA GLU A 46 7.75 18.07 2.06
C GLU A 46 7.39 16.86 2.94
N ALA A 47 6.79 17.11 4.11
CA ALA A 47 6.33 16.04 4.99
C ALA A 47 5.26 15.14 4.33
N MET A 48 4.34 15.70 3.54
CA MET A 48 3.35 14.91 2.79
C MET A 48 4.01 14.04 1.71
N ARG A 49 5.02 14.55 1.01
CA ARG A 49 5.81 13.78 0.03
C ARG A 49 6.56 12.63 0.70
N GLY A 50 7.16 12.88 1.87
CA GLY A 50 7.79 11.84 2.69
C GLY A 50 6.81 10.74 3.09
N ARG A 51 5.63 11.11 3.61
CA ARG A 51 4.57 10.15 3.97
C ARG A 51 4.06 9.36 2.76
N ARG A 52 3.97 9.98 1.59
CA ARG A 52 3.64 9.28 0.34
C ARG A 52 4.72 8.28 -0.05
N GLY A 53 6.00 8.60 0.15
CA GLY A 53 7.10 7.65 -0.01
C GLY A 53 6.93 6.40 0.86
N GLU A 54 6.64 6.60 2.15
CA GLU A 54 6.39 5.48 3.07
C GLU A 54 5.15 4.66 2.71
N ALA A 55 4.07 5.32 2.31
CA ALA A 55 2.86 4.63 1.84
C ALA A 55 3.15 3.74 0.61
N VAL A 56 3.94 4.23 -0.35
CA VAL A 56 4.37 3.45 -1.52
C VAL A 56 5.22 2.24 -1.11
N ARG A 57 6.14 2.43 -0.16
CA ARG A 57 6.99 1.35 0.37
C ARG A 57 6.16 0.25 1.02
N VAL A 58 5.24 0.62 1.93
CA VAL A 58 4.34 -0.32 2.61
C VAL A 58 3.41 -1.02 1.60
N ALA A 59 2.82 -0.29 0.66
CA ALA A 59 1.99 -0.88 -0.39
C ALA A 59 2.76 -1.93 -1.23
N THR A 60 4.03 -1.67 -1.53
CA THR A 60 4.88 -2.62 -2.25
C THR A 60 5.08 -3.90 -1.44
N GLN A 61 5.46 -3.77 -0.16
CA GLN A 61 5.65 -4.91 0.74
C GLN A 61 4.38 -5.75 0.91
N LEU A 62 3.21 -5.10 1.02
CA LEU A 62 1.92 -5.77 1.08
C LEU A 62 1.59 -6.54 -0.21
N ARG A 63 1.91 -5.96 -1.39
CA ARG A 63 1.72 -6.65 -2.68
C ARG A 63 2.61 -7.88 -2.79
N ASP A 64 3.86 -7.76 -2.41
CA ASP A 64 4.82 -8.85 -2.51
C ASP A 64 4.42 -10.01 -1.59
N LEU A 65 4.03 -9.71 -0.34
CA LEU A 65 3.51 -10.72 0.58
C LEU A 65 2.20 -11.34 0.06
N GLY A 66 1.27 -10.54 -0.45
CA GLY A 66 0.02 -11.05 -1.02
C GLY A 66 0.25 -11.99 -2.21
N ARG A 67 1.21 -11.66 -3.10
CA ARG A 67 1.61 -12.52 -4.22
C ARG A 67 2.25 -13.82 -3.74
N LEU A 68 3.11 -13.76 -2.72
CA LEU A 68 3.74 -14.93 -2.11
C LEU A 68 2.69 -15.88 -1.53
N LEU A 69 1.73 -15.37 -0.75
CA LEU A 69 0.66 -16.19 -0.18
C LEU A 69 -0.20 -16.87 -1.26
N ARG A 70 -0.53 -16.14 -2.33
CA ARG A 70 -1.27 -16.70 -3.48
C ARG A 70 -0.47 -17.79 -4.19
N GLN A 71 0.85 -17.61 -4.35
CA GLN A 71 1.72 -18.64 -4.92
C GLN A 71 1.74 -19.91 -4.05
N GLN A 72 1.89 -19.77 -2.73
CA GLN A 72 1.85 -20.89 -1.80
C GLN A 72 0.49 -21.61 -1.83
N GLY A 73 -0.61 -20.85 -1.88
CA GLY A 73 -1.97 -21.42 -1.98
C GLY A 73 -2.16 -22.25 -3.25
N ARG A 74 -1.62 -21.79 -4.39
CA ARG A 74 -1.65 -22.55 -5.65
C ARG A 74 -0.85 -23.84 -5.57
N GLN A 75 0.34 -23.80 -4.96
CA GLN A 75 1.19 -24.99 -4.79
C GLN A 75 0.48 -26.06 -3.95
N LEU A 76 -0.19 -25.67 -2.87
CA LEU A 76 -0.98 -26.59 -2.04
C LEU A 76 -2.16 -27.18 -2.80
N ALA A 77 -2.87 -26.37 -3.59
CA ALA A 77 -4.00 -26.82 -4.39
C ALA A 77 -3.62 -27.76 -5.54
N SER A 78 -2.39 -27.65 -6.07
CA SER A 78 -1.87 -28.52 -7.13
C SER A 78 -1.23 -29.82 -6.64
N GLY A 79 -0.86 -29.88 -5.35
CA GLY A 79 -0.23 -31.04 -4.72
C GLY A 79 -1.20 -31.92 -3.91
N SER A 80 -2.49 -31.59 -3.95
CA SER A 80 -3.60 -32.38 -3.38
C SER A 80 -4.35 -33.09 -4.50
#